data_AF-A0A9R1TG49-F1
#
_entry.id   AF-A0A9R1TG49-F1
#
_cell.length_a   1.000
_cell.length_b   1.000
_cell.length_c   1.000
_cell.angle_alpha   90.00
_cell.angle_beta   90.00
_cell.angle_gamma   90.00
#
_symmetry.space_group_name_H-M   'P 1'
#
loop_
_entity.id
_entity.type
_entity.pdbx_description
1 polymer ?
#
loop_
_entity_poly.entity_id
_entity_poly.type
_entity_poly.pdbx_seq_one_letter_code
_entity_poly.pdbx_strand_id
1 'polypeptide(L)'
;MRNQSSIVGRKSVPAKKSKSDFKEATNISRCLLTLLGLWLSENPTKLLKKVLLDLSIVICYFLIFFLLIPCALHTFIIEKKPKKQMKMIGPMSFCVMALIKYFFMIIRREKIRGCLHHIEIDWRRVESLEDREIMVKNAKIGRFITSLCATFMYSGGFFYRTILPFALPRKLLPDNTTMRPLPYPVYRPLFNSQNTPVYEIVFTTQWFGGFVIYTITVAACSLAAVLTLHACGQLKIVMSRLNDFVENSVGTDKTLTSKLGEIVDLHFRALQFAVKIEGLLNEICFVEFIGCTMNICFLGYYLITELEQGKSSTIAVVTYLFLITSFTFNIFIYCHIGELLNQQGKKVGTTAYMINWYELPGKNASGLIILLAMSNCPVTITAGKMVELSYATFCNVLKTAMAYFNLLKSVIL
;
A
#
# COMPACT_ATOMS: atom_id res chain seq x y z
N MET A 1 53.24 -31.30 17.60
CA MET A 1 51.82 -30.97 17.87
C MET A 1 51.67 -29.47 18.07
N ARG A 2 51.24 -28.72 17.05
CA ARG A 2 50.57 -27.40 17.14
C ARG A 2 50.22 -26.92 15.74
N ASN A 3 48.94 -26.79 15.44
CA ASN A 3 48.29 -25.51 15.17
C ASN A 3 46.84 -25.74 14.72
N GLN A 4 45.92 -25.32 15.60
CA GLN A 4 44.53 -25.09 15.27
C GLN A 4 44.45 -23.81 14.43
N SER A 5 43.95 -23.95 13.20
CA SER A 5 43.57 -22.83 12.35
C SER A 5 42.28 -22.18 12.87
N SER A 6 42.36 -20.88 13.11
CA SER A 6 41.28 -19.98 13.51
C SER A 6 40.15 -19.94 12.48
N ILE A 7 39.01 -20.56 12.81
CA ILE A 7 37.73 -20.29 12.17
C ILE A 7 37.23 -18.95 12.72
N VAL A 8 37.22 -17.91 11.89
CA VAL A 8 36.58 -16.63 12.21
C VAL A 8 35.09 -16.90 12.45
N GLY A 9 34.68 -16.85 13.72
CA GLY A 9 33.30 -17.11 14.13
C GLY A 9 32.35 -16.02 13.64
N ARG A 10 31.62 -16.27 12.56
CA ARG A 10 30.36 -15.55 12.28
C ARG A 10 29.41 -15.83 13.45
N LYS A 11 29.12 -14.82 14.26
CA LYS A 11 28.11 -14.91 15.33
C LYS A 11 26.75 -15.19 14.69
N SER A 12 26.19 -16.37 14.96
CA SER A 12 24.89 -16.76 14.45
C SER A 12 23.74 -16.05 15.19
N VAL A 13 22.66 -15.74 14.48
CA VAL A 13 21.47 -15.13 15.08
C VAL A 13 20.64 -16.20 15.81
N PRO A 14 20.30 -16.02 17.09
CA PRO A 14 19.43 -16.96 17.79
C PRO A 14 18.00 -16.95 17.22
N ALA A 15 17.42 -18.13 17.00
CA ALA A 15 16.09 -18.31 16.37
C ALA A 15 14.95 -17.52 17.05
N LYS A 16 15.03 -17.34 18.37
CA LYS A 16 14.05 -16.53 19.15
C LYS A 16 14.05 -15.05 18.73
N LYS A 17 15.22 -14.51 18.36
CA LYS A 17 15.40 -13.12 17.92
C LYS A 17 14.82 -12.91 16.53
N SER A 18 15.11 -13.81 15.60
CA SER A 18 14.55 -13.82 14.24
C SER A 18 13.00 -13.82 14.24
N LYS A 19 12.36 -14.65 15.07
CA LYS A 19 10.89 -14.68 15.21
C LYS A 19 10.33 -13.35 15.74
N SER A 20 11.04 -12.71 16.67
CA SER A 20 10.67 -11.39 17.19
C SER A 20 10.76 -10.32 16.10
N ASP A 21 11.84 -10.33 15.31
CA ASP A 21 12.07 -9.37 14.25
C ASP A 21 11.01 -9.47 13.14
N PHE A 22 10.63 -10.69 12.73
CA PHE A 22 9.53 -10.89 11.79
C PHE A 22 8.19 -10.35 12.34
N LYS A 23 7.90 -10.67 13.62
CA LYS A 23 6.68 -10.20 14.29
C LYS A 23 6.63 -8.68 14.37
N GLU A 24 7.77 -8.04 14.57
CA GLU A 24 7.93 -6.61 14.60
C GLU A 24 7.81 -5.99 13.20
N ALA A 25 8.47 -6.58 12.19
CA ALA A 25 8.46 -6.11 10.80
C ALA A 25 7.05 -6.09 10.20
N THR A 26 6.21 -7.07 10.56
CA THR A 26 4.85 -7.25 10.03
C THR A 26 3.75 -6.77 10.98
N ASN A 27 4.10 -6.11 12.11
CA ASN A 27 3.13 -5.82 13.18
C ASN A 27 1.94 -4.96 12.71
N ILE A 28 2.18 -3.88 11.98
CA ILE A 28 1.14 -2.96 11.50
C ILE A 28 0.29 -3.67 10.45
N SER A 29 0.90 -4.31 9.45
CA SER A 29 0.17 -5.02 8.40
C SER A 29 -0.67 -6.14 8.98
N ARG A 30 -0.15 -6.88 9.97
CA ARG A 30 -0.92 -7.89 10.69
C ARG A 30 -2.12 -7.29 11.41
N CYS A 31 -1.96 -6.17 12.11
CA CYS A 31 -3.05 -5.50 12.80
C CYS A 31 -4.17 -5.11 11.82
N LEU A 32 -3.81 -4.41 10.74
CA LEU A 32 -4.73 -3.93 9.72
C LEU A 32 -5.43 -5.09 8.98
N LEU A 33 -4.68 -6.10 8.55
CA LEU A 33 -5.25 -7.27 7.86
C LEU A 33 -6.11 -8.12 8.78
N THR A 34 -5.79 -8.21 10.08
CA THR A 34 -6.66 -8.90 11.05
C THR A 34 -7.97 -8.16 11.25
N LEU A 35 -7.92 -6.84 11.37
CA LEU A 35 -9.10 -5.98 11.50
C LEU A 35 -10.04 -6.10 10.29
N LEU A 36 -9.49 -6.34 9.09
CA LEU A 36 -10.23 -6.53 7.85
C LEU A 36 -10.65 -7.98 7.56
N GLY A 37 -10.38 -8.92 8.46
CA GLY A 37 -10.71 -10.34 8.25
C GLY A 37 -9.77 -11.09 7.30
N LEU A 38 -8.65 -10.50 6.89
CA LEU A 38 -7.74 -11.02 5.87
C LEU A 38 -6.52 -11.78 6.40
N TRP A 39 -6.18 -11.63 7.68
CA TRP A 39 -5.02 -12.31 8.27
C TRP A 39 -5.34 -13.76 8.65
N LEU A 40 -4.96 -14.72 7.78
CA LEU A 40 -5.06 -16.14 8.08
C LEU A 40 -3.88 -16.58 8.98
N SER A 41 -4.18 -16.90 10.24
CA SER A 41 -3.21 -17.47 11.18
C SER A 41 -2.86 -18.93 10.82
N GLU A 42 -1.59 -19.32 11.03
CA GLU A 42 -1.08 -20.67 10.73
C GLU A 42 -1.76 -21.82 11.51
N ASN A 43 -2.49 -21.52 12.59
CA ASN A 43 -3.18 -22.55 13.39
C ASN A 43 -4.70 -22.54 13.14
N PRO A 44 -5.22 -23.43 12.28
CA PRO A 44 -6.64 -23.51 11.91
C PRO A 44 -7.55 -24.13 13.00
N THR A 45 -7.05 -24.39 14.20
CA THR A 45 -7.73 -25.27 15.18
C THR A 45 -8.88 -24.62 15.97
N LYS A 46 -9.23 -23.35 15.72
CA LYS A 46 -10.43 -22.75 16.31
C LYS A 46 -11.38 -22.29 15.21
N LEU A 47 -12.37 -23.12 14.89
CA LEU A 47 -13.51 -22.80 14.01
C LEU A 47 -14.05 -21.38 14.27
N LEU A 48 -14.13 -21.00 15.55
CA LEU A 48 -14.53 -19.67 16.03
C LEU A 48 -13.70 -18.52 15.43
N LYS A 49 -12.38 -18.66 15.26
CA LYS A 49 -11.55 -17.61 14.65
C LYS A 49 -11.86 -17.42 13.18
N LYS A 50 -12.12 -18.52 12.45
CA LYS A 50 -12.49 -18.44 11.03
C LYS A 50 -13.84 -17.75 10.87
N VAL A 51 -14.83 -18.14 11.66
CA VAL A 51 -16.16 -17.51 11.68
C VAL A 51 -16.07 -16.01 12.00
N LEU A 52 -15.22 -15.61 12.96
CA LEU A 52 -15.01 -14.20 13.29
C LEU A 52 -14.38 -13.40 12.14
N LEU A 53 -13.44 -13.98 11.39
CA LEU A 53 -12.83 -13.34 10.22
C LEU A 53 -13.85 -13.19 9.08
N ASP A 54 -14.63 -14.23 8.80
CA ASP A 54 -15.68 -14.18 7.78
C ASP A 54 -16.78 -13.16 8.15
N LEU A 55 -17.17 -13.10 9.43
CA LEU A 55 -18.09 -12.09 9.94
C LEU A 55 -17.53 -10.66 9.80
N SER A 56 -16.24 -10.46 10.08
CA SER A 56 -15.57 -9.17 9.89
C SER A 56 -15.64 -8.71 8.42
N ILE A 57 -15.49 -9.62 7.46
CA ILE A 57 -15.64 -9.32 6.02
C ILE A 57 -17.05 -8.86 5.69
N VAL A 58 -18.07 -9.58 6.19
CA VAL A 58 -19.48 -9.24 5.98
C VAL A 58 -19.80 -7.85 6.56
N ILE A 59 -19.32 -7.56 7.77
CA ILE A 59 -19.50 -6.26 8.43
C ILE A 59 -18.83 -5.15 7.60
N CYS A 60 -17.61 -5.37 7.11
CA CYS A 60 -16.91 -4.38 6.28
C CYS A 60 -17.71 -4.05 5.01
N TYR A 61 -18.21 -5.06 4.30
CA TYR A 61 -19.05 -4.82 3.11
C TYR A 61 -20.36 -4.11 3.47
N PHE A 62 -21.05 -4.54 4.52
CA PHE A 62 -22.27 -3.89 4.98
C PHE A 62 -22.04 -2.39 5.24
N LEU A 63 -20.98 -2.03 5.96
CA LEU A 63 -20.66 -0.64 6.27
C LEU A 63 -20.32 0.19 5.01
N ILE A 64 -19.62 -0.39 4.03
CA ILE A 64 -19.30 0.32 2.79
C ILE A 64 -20.55 0.49 1.92
N PHE A 65 -21.40 -0.53 1.80
CA PHE A 65 -22.67 -0.43 1.05
C PHE A 65 -23.66 0.53 1.72
N PHE A 66 -23.70 0.56 3.06
CA PHE A 66 -24.48 1.53 3.82
C PHE A 66 -24.06 2.98 3.54
N LEU A 67 -22.79 3.23 3.21
CA LEU A 67 -22.33 4.53 2.74
C LEU A 67 -22.71 4.78 1.28
N LEU A 68 -22.44 3.82 0.40
CA LEU A 68 -22.53 4.00 -1.04
C LEU A 68 -23.98 4.10 -1.53
N ILE A 69 -24.86 3.21 -1.10
CA ILE A 69 -26.23 3.09 -1.65
C ILE A 69 -27.08 4.33 -1.34
N PRO A 70 -27.22 4.78 -0.07
CA PRO A 70 -28.02 5.96 0.24
C PRO A 70 -27.46 7.23 -0.39
N CYS A 71 -26.13 7.34 -0.48
CA CYS A 71 -25.45 8.46 -1.11
C CYS A 71 -25.71 8.50 -2.63
N ALA A 72 -25.63 7.35 -3.30
CA ALA A 72 -25.93 7.24 -4.72
C ALA A 72 -27.40 7.58 -5.01
N LEU A 73 -28.33 7.02 -4.26
CA LEU A 73 -29.76 7.31 -4.41
C LEU A 73 -30.06 8.80 -4.19
N HIS A 74 -29.51 9.43 -3.16
CA HIS A 74 -29.67 10.86 -2.95
C HIS A 74 -29.13 11.69 -4.12
N THR A 75 -27.93 11.35 -4.59
CA THR A 75 -27.24 12.10 -5.64
C THR A 75 -27.95 12.01 -6.99
N PHE A 76 -28.37 10.81 -7.40
CA PHE A 76 -28.96 10.60 -8.73
C PHE A 76 -30.47 10.87 -8.78
N ILE A 77 -31.21 10.69 -7.69
CA ILE A 77 -32.67 10.83 -7.68
C ILE A 77 -33.10 12.22 -7.20
N ILE A 78 -32.50 12.75 -6.13
CA ILE A 78 -32.97 14.00 -5.48
C ILE A 78 -32.26 15.21 -6.06
N GLU A 79 -30.93 15.18 -6.14
CA GLU A 79 -30.16 16.35 -6.56
C GLU A 79 -30.22 16.51 -8.08
N LYS A 80 -30.99 17.48 -8.55
CA LYS A 80 -31.10 17.80 -9.99
C LYS A 80 -30.05 18.80 -10.48
N LYS A 81 -29.26 19.40 -9.57
CA LYS A 81 -28.25 20.42 -9.91
C LYS A 81 -26.90 19.75 -10.19
N PRO A 82 -26.32 19.90 -11.41
CA PRO A 82 -25.09 19.20 -11.79
C PRO A 82 -23.90 19.55 -10.88
N LYS A 83 -23.78 20.83 -10.46
CA LYS A 83 -22.72 21.28 -9.53
C LYS A 83 -22.74 20.54 -8.19
N LYS A 84 -23.93 20.23 -7.66
CA LYS A 84 -24.07 19.49 -6.39
C LYS A 84 -23.89 17.99 -6.58
N GLN A 85 -24.40 17.44 -7.68
CA GLN A 85 -24.15 16.03 -8.02
C GLN A 85 -22.65 15.76 -8.09
N MET A 86 -21.90 16.65 -8.75
CA MET A 86 -20.47 16.49 -8.90
C MET A 86 -19.71 16.58 -7.58
N LYS A 87 -20.19 17.36 -6.59
CA LYS A 87 -19.67 17.36 -5.21
C LYS A 87 -19.77 16.01 -4.50
N MET A 88 -20.71 15.17 -4.91
CA MET A 88 -20.91 13.84 -4.31
C MET A 88 -20.18 12.72 -5.05
N ILE A 89 -19.74 12.95 -6.30
CA ILE A 89 -19.05 11.93 -7.09
C ILE A 89 -17.68 11.55 -6.48
N GLY A 90 -16.91 12.50 -5.95
CA GLY A 90 -15.62 12.22 -5.31
C GLY A 90 -15.73 11.25 -4.12
N PRO A 91 -16.58 11.53 -3.11
CA PRO A 91 -16.82 10.60 -2.00
C PRO A 91 -17.32 9.21 -2.45
N MET A 92 -18.22 9.14 -3.43
CA MET A 92 -18.70 7.87 -3.97
C MET A 92 -17.58 7.10 -4.70
N SER A 93 -16.77 7.81 -5.49
CA SER A 93 -15.58 7.29 -6.15
C SER A 93 -14.62 6.63 -5.15
N PHE A 94 -14.36 7.29 -4.02
CA PHE A 94 -13.51 6.74 -2.97
C PHE A 94 -14.09 5.46 -2.34
N CYS A 95 -15.43 5.39 -2.17
CA CYS A 95 -16.10 4.17 -1.72
C CYS A 95 -15.96 3.03 -2.73
N VAL A 96 -16.18 3.31 -4.02
CA VAL A 96 -16.03 2.32 -5.11
C VAL A 96 -14.58 1.83 -5.19
N MET A 97 -13.61 2.73 -5.11
CA MET A 97 -12.19 2.39 -5.08
C MET A 97 -11.86 1.42 -3.94
N ALA A 98 -12.37 1.68 -2.72
CA ALA A 98 -12.16 0.79 -1.59
C ALA A 98 -12.87 -0.56 -1.73
N LEU A 99 -14.09 -0.60 -2.29
CA LEU A 99 -14.79 -1.86 -2.59
C LEU A 99 -13.97 -2.74 -3.53
N ILE A 100 -13.48 -2.16 -4.63
CA ILE A 100 -12.72 -2.90 -5.64
C ILE A 100 -11.38 -3.38 -5.05
N LYS A 101 -10.65 -2.53 -4.31
CA LYS A 101 -9.41 -2.95 -3.62
C LYS A 101 -9.67 -4.09 -2.63
N TYR A 102 -10.71 -3.97 -1.82
CA TYR A 102 -11.04 -4.97 -0.82
C TYR A 102 -11.41 -6.30 -1.46
N PHE A 103 -12.19 -6.27 -2.54
CA PHE A 103 -12.51 -7.45 -3.35
C PHE A 103 -11.23 -8.15 -3.87
N PHE A 104 -10.30 -7.41 -4.46
CA PHE A 104 -9.03 -7.99 -4.93
C PHE A 104 -8.20 -8.56 -3.78
N MET A 105 -8.14 -7.88 -2.63
CA MET A 105 -7.43 -8.37 -1.44
C MET A 105 -8.05 -9.67 -0.90
N ILE A 106 -9.38 -9.80 -0.90
CA ILE A 106 -10.08 -11.02 -0.47
C ILE A 106 -9.81 -12.19 -1.42
N ILE A 107 -9.94 -11.97 -2.73
CA ILE A 107 -9.67 -13.00 -3.74
C ILE A 107 -8.21 -13.49 -3.63
N ARG A 108 -7.29 -12.58 -3.34
CA ARG A 108 -5.86 -12.86 -3.27
C ARG A 108 -5.37 -13.23 -1.88
N ARG A 109 -6.25 -13.40 -0.89
CA ARG A 109 -5.86 -13.66 0.51
C ARG A 109 -4.90 -14.84 0.69
N GLU A 110 -5.07 -15.93 -0.07
CA GLU A 110 -4.17 -17.08 0.00
C GLU A 110 -2.79 -16.77 -0.61
N LYS A 111 -2.74 -15.98 -1.69
CA LYS A 111 -1.47 -15.49 -2.26
C LYS A 111 -0.76 -14.54 -1.29
N ILE A 112 -1.51 -13.65 -0.64
CA ILE A 112 -1.00 -12.76 0.42
C ILE A 112 -0.39 -13.59 1.55
N ARG A 113 -1.10 -14.61 2.02
CA ARG A 113 -0.61 -15.56 3.04
C ARG A 113 0.67 -16.25 2.60
N GLY A 114 0.71 -16.75 1.36
CA GLY A 114 1.91 -17.39 0.81
C GLY A 114 3.13 -16.46 0.77
N CYS A 115 2.95 -15.19 0.40
CA CYS A 115 4.02 -14.20 0.42
C CYS A 115 4.48 -13.85 1.84
N LEU A 116 3.56 -13.71 2.79
CA LEU A 116 3.91 -13.44 4.20
C LEU A 116 4.64 -14.63 4.84
N HIS A 117 4.24 -15.86 4.50
CA HIS A 117 4.94 -17.07 4.93
C HIS A 117 6.34 -17.17 4.30
N HIS A 118 6.50 -16.77 3.03
CA HIS A 118 7.83 -16.66 2.40
C HIS A 118 8.73 -15.70 3.19
N ILE A 119 8.23 -14.50 3.54
CA ILE A 119 8.96 -13.55 4.37
C ILE A 119 9.34 -14.18 5.71
N GLU A 120 8.41 -14.87 6.37
CA GLU A 120 8.69 -15.55 7.64
C GLU A 120 9.82 -16.58 7.54
N ILE A 121 9.80 -17.40 6.48
CA ILE A 121 10.87 -18.37 6.20
C ILE A 121 12.20 -17.65 6.02
N ASP A 122 12.23 -16.56 5.26
CA ASP A 122 13.46 -15.80 5.04
C ASP A 122 14.02 -15.25 6.35
N TRP A 123 13.18 -14.65 7.21
CA TRP A 123 13.62 -14.20 8.54
C TRP A 123 14.22 -15.35 9.36
N ARG A 124 13.61 -16.54 9.32
CA ARG A 124 14.10 -17.72 10.05
C ARG A 124 15.44 -18.26 9.51
N ARG A 125 15.72 -18.06 8.22
CA ARG A 125 16.94 -18.52 7.54
C ARG A 125 18.14 -17.58 7.69
N VAL A 126 17.94 -16.36 8.19
CA VAL A 126 19.04 -15.41 8.37
C VAL A 126 19.96 -15.83 9.52
N GLU A 127 21.18 -16.22 9.17
CA GLU A 127 22.23 -16.56 10.13
C GLU A 127 23.23 -15.40 10.33
N SER A 128 23.50 -14.62 9.29
CA SER A 128 24.43 -13.49 9.31
C SER A 128 23.83 -12.25 9.99
N LEU A 129 24.62 -11.59 10.83
CA LEU A 129 24.23 -10.32 11.46
C LEU A 129 24.06 -9.19 10.44
N GLU A 130 24.88 -9.18 9.38
CA GLU A 130 24.83 -8.15 8.33
C GLU A 130 23.53 -8.29 7.51
N ASP A 131 23.20 -9.50 7.06
CA ASP A 131 21.95 -9.79 6.35
C ASP A 131 20.73 -9.40 7.19
N ARG A 132 20.79 -9.68 8.50
CA ARG A 132 19.75 -9.30 9.45
C ARG A 132 19.62 -7.78 9.55
N GLU A 133 20.72 -7.06 9.63
CA GLU A 133 20.69 -5.59 9.70
C GLU A 133 20.06 -4.99 8.44
N ILE A 134 20.39 -5.52 7.27
CA ILE A 134 19.75 -5.13 6.00
C ILE A 134 18.24 -5.36 6.06
N MET A 135 17.79 -6.54 6.51
CA MET A 135 16.34 -6.84 6.62
C MET A 135 15.63 -5.94 7.62
N VAL A 136 16.22 -5.71 8.81
CA VAL A 136 15.67 -4.82 9.84
C VAL A 136 15.57 -3.38 9.33
N LYS A 137 16.59 -2.89 8.62
CA LYS A 137 16.60 -1.54 8.04
C LYS A 137 15.47 -1.37 7.03
N ASN A 138 15.29 -2.31 6.10
CA ASN A 138 14.20 -2.23 5.12
C ASN A 138 12.81 -2.37 5.78
N ALA A 139 12.67 -3.24 6.78
CA ALA A 139 11.43 -3.36 7.55
C ALA A 139 11.07 -2.09 8.32
N LYS A 140 12.06 -1.38 8.88
CA LYS A 140 11.86 -0.06 9.51
C LYS A 140 11.35 0.98 8.51
N ILE A 141 11.94 1.04 7.31
CA ILE A 141 11.46 1.91 6.23
C ILE A 141 10.01 1.58 5.87
N GLY A 142 9.64 0.30 5.79
CA GLY A 142 8.28 -0.11 5.43
C GLY A 142 7.24 0.26 6.47
N ARG A 143 7.60 0.13 7.75
CA ARG A 143 6.76 0.60 8.86
C ARG A 143 6.62 2.12 8.86
N PHE A 144 7.71 2.85 8.59
CA PHE A 144 7.67 4.30 8.47
C PHE A 144 6.73 4.75 7.35
N ILE A 145 6.87 4.18 6.15
CA ILE A 145 5.99 4.46 5.01
C ILE A 145 4.53 4.13 5.34
N THR A 146 4.27 2.97 5.97
CA THR A 146 2.91 2.60 6.38
C THR A 146 2.34 3.58 7.40
N SER A 147 3.14 4.00 8.39
CA SER A 147 2.73 4.97 9.41
C SER A 147 2.41 6.33 8.81
N LEU A 148 3.20 6.77 7.83
CA LEU A 148 2.95 8.01 7.08
C LEU A 148 1.63 7.92 6.31
N CYS A 149 1.40 6.81 5.59
CA CYS A 149 0.13 6.55 4.90
C CYS A 149 -1.06 6.56 5.88
N ALA A 150 -0.92 5.89 7.03
CA ALA A 150 -1.96 5.85 8.04
C ALA A 150 -2.28 7.26 8.57
N THR A 151 -1.24 8.02 8.91
CA THR A 151 -1.36 9.39 9.42
C THR A 151 -2.17 10.25 8.47
N PHE A 152 -1.76 10.35 7.20
CA PHE A 152 -2.47 11.18 6.21
C PHE A 152 -3.90 10.70 5.95
N MET A 153 -4.10 9.40 5.73
CA MET A 153 -5.44 8.87 5.42
C MET A 153 -6.44 9.07 6.56
N TYR A 154 -6.05 8.76 7.81
CA TYR A 154 -6.95 8.91 8.95
C TYR A 154 -7.18 10.37 9.32
N SER A 155 -6.15 11.23 9.27
CA SER A 155 -6.33 12.66 9.56
C SER A 155 -7.20 13.34 8.50
N GLY A 156 -6.98 13.10 7.20
CA GLY A 156 -7.83 13.65 6.15
C GLY A 156 -9.26 13.15 6.24
N GLY A 157 -9.42 11.87 6.58
CA GLY A 157 -10.72 11.30 6.87
C GLY A 157 -11.42 11.93 8.07
N PHE A 158 -10.69 12.23 9.14
CA PHE A 158 -11.22 12.89 10.33
C PHE A 158 -11.68 14.32 10.05
N PHE A 159 -10.88 15.10 9.30
CA PHE A 159 -11.29 16.44 8.86
C PHE A 159 -12.58 16.39 8.04
N TYR A 160 -12.66 15.50 7.06
CA TYR A 160 -13.83 15.38 6.19
C TYR A 160 -15.09 14.86 6.88
N ARG A 161 -14.96 13.86 7.77
CA ARG A 161 -16.11 13.16 8.37
C ARG A 161 -16.56 13.75 9.70
N THR A 162 -15.68 14.42 10.43
CA THR A 162 -16.03 14.99 11.73
C THR A 162 -16.05 16.50 11.62
N ILE A 163 -14.90 17.12 11.35
CA ILE A 163 -14.75 18.58 11.47
C ILE A 163 -15.66 19.32 10.48
N LEU A 164 -15.67 18.90 9.21
CA LEU A 164 -16.43 19.59 8.17
C LEU A 164 -17.95 19.60 8.42
N PRO A 165 -18.63 18.47 8.72
CA PRO A 165 -20.05 18.49 9.08
C PRO A 165 -20.35 19.37 10.28
N PHE A 166 -19.58 19.30 11.36
CA PHE A 166 -19.85 20.11 12.56
C PHE A 166 -19.56 21.61 12.37
N ALA A 167 -18.67 21.95 11.44
CA ALA A 167 -18.35 23.32 11.08
C ALA A 167 -19.36 23.98 10.13
N LEU A 168 -20.14 23.19 9.39
CA LEU A 168 -21.13 23.72 8.45
C LEU A 168 -22.36 24.24 9.20
N PRO A 169 -22.86 25.45 8.86
CA PRO A 169 -24.04 26.00 9.51
C PRO A 169 -25.27 25.13 9.23
N ARG A 170 -26.09 24.93 10.26
CA ARG A 170 -27.37 24.22 10.13
C ARG A 170 -28.31 25.06 9.28
N LYS A 171 -28.99 24.44 8.31
CA LYS A 171 -29.94 25.11 7.42
C LYS A 171 -31.36 24.72 7.81
N LEU A 172 -32.29 25.68 7.86
CA LEU A 172 -33.71 25.36 8.00
C LEU A 172 -34.24 24.83 6.66
N LEU A 173 -34.90 23.68 6.68
CA LEU A 173 -35.57 23.11 5.52
C LEU A 173 -36.99 23.66 5.38
N PRO A 174 -37.62 23.51 4.18
CA PRO A 174 -38.98 23.98 3.92
C PRO A 174 -40.06 23.35 4.82
N ASP A 175 -39.76 22.22 5.46
CA ASP A 175 -40.63 21.48 6.39
C ASP A 175 -40.44 21.88 7.87
N ASN A 176 -39.82 23.05 8.13
CA ASN A 176 -39.43 23.52 9.47
C ASN A 176 -38.47 22.61 10.24
N THR A 177 -37.87 21.59 9.60
CA THR A 177 -36.81 20.78 10.22
C THR A 177 -35.44 21.43 10.06
N THR A 178 -34.60 21.35 11.09
CA THR A 178 -33.22 21.85 11.01
C THR A 178 -32.32 20.79 10.37
N MET A 179 -31.72 21.12 9.22
CA MET A 179 -30.77 20.27 8.51
C MET A 179 -29.52 20.08 9.35
N ARG A 180 -29.35 18.86 9.86
CA ARG A 180 -28.13 18.36 10.47
C ARG A 180 -27.23 17.79 9.37
N PRO A 181 -26.04 18.37 9.15
CA PRO A 181 -25.13 17.92 8.09
C PRO A 181 -24.57 16.53 8.40
N LEU A 182 -24.57 15.65 7.40
CA LEU A 182 -23.95 14.33 7.44
C LEU A 182 -22.75 14.30 6.48
N PRO A 183 -21.69 13.52 6.78
CA PRO A 183 -20.57 13.31 5.86
C PRO A 183 -21.01 12.79 4.49
N TYR A 184 -21.98 11.87 4.48
CA TYR A 184 -22.62 11.37 3.27
C TYR A 184 -24.13 11.67 3.35
N PRO A 185 -24.71 12.31 2.33
CA PRO A 185 -26.13 12.58 2.29
C PRO A 185 -26.89 11.25 2.20
N VAL A 186 -28.00 11.19 2.92
CA VAL A 186 -28.88 10.03 2.95
C VAL A 186 -30.13 10.34 2.16
N TYR A 187 -30.55 9.40 1.33
CA TYR A 187 -31.83 9.46 0.64
C TYR A 187 -32.98 9.41 1.66
N ARG A 188 -33.56 10.58 1.96
CA ARG A 188 -34.57 10.76 3.02
C ARG A 188 -35.73 9.75 3.00
N PRO A 189 -36.24 9.31 1.84
CA PRO A 189 -37.33 8.32 1.83
C PRO A 189 -36.94 6.93 2.36
N LEU A 190 -35.66 6.57 2.44
CA LEU A 190 -35.25 5.32 3.10
C LEU A 190 -35.42 5.40 4.62
N PHE A 191 -35.00 6.51 5.22
CA PHE A 191 -35.22 6.81 6.64
C PHE A 191 -34.95 8.30 6.91
N ASN A 192 -35.77 8.93 7.77
CA ASN A 192 -35.61 10.33 8.12
C ASN A 192 -34.43 10.53 9.09
N SER A 193 -33.26 10.80 8.52
CA SER A 193 -32.01 10.96 9.26
C SER A 193 -31.91 12.27 10.06
N GLN A 194 -32.93 13.12 10.08
CA GLN A 194 -32.90 14.42 10.78
C GLN A 194 -33.45 14.33 12.21
N ASN A 195 -34.17 13.24 12.52
CA ASN A 195 -34.76 13.02 13.84
C ASN A 195 -33.77 12.28 14.76
N THR A 196 -33.77 12.63 16.05
CA THR A 196 -33.10 11.85 17.09
C THR A 196 -33.99 10.65 17.47
N PRO A 197 -33.47 9.42 17.65
CA PRO A 197 -32.06 9.01 17.67
C PRO A 197 -31.47 8.55 16.30
N VAL A 198 -32.24 8.66 15.21
CA VAL A 198 -31.86 8.14 13.88
C VAL A 198 -30.62 8.84 13.34
N TYR A 199 -30.53 10.17 13.52
CA TYR A 199 -29.35 10.94 13.10
C TYR A 199 -28.07 10.39 13.72
N GLU A 200 -28.08 10.13 15.03
CA GLU A 200 -26.92 9.68 15.80
C GLU A 200 -26.49 8.27 15.37
N ILE A 201 -27.44 7.36 15.12
CA ILE A 201 -27.18 6.01 14.61
C ILE A 201 -26.57 6.06 13.20
N VAL A 202 -27.12 6.89 12.32
CA VAL A 202 -26.63 7.03 10.94
C VAL A 202 -25.25 7.65 10.93
N PHE A 203 -25.03 8.74 11.67
CA PHE A 203 -23.74 9.40 11.76
C PHE A 203 -22.65 8.45 12.26
N THR A 204 -22.92 7.72 13.35
CA THR A 204 -21.97 6.74 13.91
C THR A 204 -21.68 5.61 12.93
N THR A 205 -22.71 5.06 12.27
CA THR A 205 -22.53 4.02 11.25
C THR A 205 -21.70 4.52 10.06
N GLN A 206 -21.96 5.74 9.57
CA GLN A 206 -21.18 6.36 8.49
C GLN A 206 -19.73 6.62 8.90
N TRP A 207 -19.48 6.95 10.17
CA TRP A 207 -18.14 7.15 10.70
C TRP A 207 -17.34 5.83 10.69
N PHE A 208 -17.95 4.74 11.16
CA PHE A 208 -17.33 3.40 11.09
C PHE A 208 -17.12 2.91 9.66
N GLY A 209 -18.06 3.14 8.75
CA GLY A 209 -17.84 2.81 7.33
C GLY A 209 -16.68 3.60 6.73
N GLY A 210 -16.50 4.85 7.17
CA GLY A 210 -15.34 5.64 6.82
C GLY A 210 -14.04 5.06 7.30
N PHE A 211 -14.00 4.72 8.59
CA PHE A 211 -12.86 4.06 9.20
C PHE A 211 -12.44 2.80 8.43
N VAL A 212 -13.41 1.94 8.06
CA VAL A 212 -13.16 0.74 7.23
C VAL A 212 -12.51 1.08 5.89
N ILE A 213 -13.05 2.07 5.16
CA ILE A 213 -12.51 2.50 3.86
C ILE A 213 -11.05 2.99 4.00
N TYR A 214 -10.74 3.76 5.04
CA TYR A 214 -9.38 4.21 5.33
C TYR A 214 -8.47 3.04 5.70
N THR A 215 -8.95 2.12 6.55
CA THR A 215 -8.22 0.90 6.92
C THR A 215 -7.89 0.05 5.71
N ILE A 216 -8.82 -0.16 4.76
CA ILE A 216 -8.58 -0.89 3.51
C ILE A 216 -7.44 -0.25 2.72
N THR A 217 -7.48 1.06 2.55
CA THR A 217 -6.47 1.81 1.79
C THR A 217 -5.09 1.71 2.44
N VAL A 218 -5.02 1.88 3.77
CA VAL A 218 -3.77 1.78 4.53
C VAL A 218 -3.26 0.33 4.56
N ALA A 219 -4.15 -0.66 4.63
CA ALA A 219 -3.78 -2.08 4.60
C ALA A 219 -3.18 -2.49 3.25
N ALA A 220 -3.76 -2.02 2.14
CA ALA A 220 -3.22 -2.23 0.80
C ALA A 220 -1.81 -1.61 0.66
N CYS A 221 -1.65 -0.36 1.08
CA CYS A 221 -0.35 0.32 1.09
C CYS A 221 0.66 -0.38 1.99
N SER A 222 0.24 -0.84 3.18
CA SER A 222 1.10 -1.55 4.12
C SER A 222 1.60 -2.87 3.55
N LEU A 223 0.70 -3.63 2.92
CA LEU A 223 1.04 -4.87 2.24
C LEU A 223 2.06 -4.61 1.12
N ALA A 224 1.81 -3.61 0.27
CA ALA A 224 2.73 -3.24 -0.79
C ALA A 224 4.11 -2.84 -0.24
N ALA A 225 4.16 -2.02 0.81
CA ALA A 225 5.42 -1.59 1.43
C ALA A 225 6.20 -2.78 2.03
N VAL A 226 5.56 -3.65 2.82
CA VAL A 226 6.23 -4.79 3.46
C VAL A 226 6.80 -5.76 2.43
N LEU A 227 6.01 -6.12 1.42
CA LEU A 227 6.43 -7.07 0.40
C LEU A 227 7.59 -6.51 -0.44
N THR A 228 7.42 -5.30 -0.97
CA THR A 228 8.39 -4.67 -1.86
C THR A 228 9.69 -4.36 -1.13
N LEU A 229 9.65 -3.87 0.11
CA LEU A 229 10.86 -3.58 0.87
C LEU A 229 11.56 -4.84 1.36
N HIS A 230 10.84 -5.93 1.60
CA HIS A 230 11.48 -7.23 1.82
C HIS A 230 12.24 -7.68 0.57
N ALA A 231 11.62 -7.60 -0.62
CA ALA A 231 12.29 -7.91 -1.88
C ALA A 231 13.53 -7.03 -2.10
N CYS A 232 13.42 -5.71 -1.89
CA CYS A 232 14.57 -4.79 -1.90
C CYS A 232 15.66 -5.19 -0.89
N GLY A 233 15.27 -5.69 0.29
CA GLY A 233 16.18 -6.22 1.28
C GLY A 233 16.92 -7.45 0.78
N GLN A 234 16.23 -8.41 0.19
CA GLN A 234 16.84 -9.61 -0.40
C GLN A 234 17.82 -9.25 -1.52
N LEU A 235 17.46 -8.33 -2.42
CA LEU A 235 18.37 -7.85 -3.48
C LEU A 235 19.61 -7.15 -2.90
N LYS A 236 19.48 -6.40 -1.80
CA LYS A 236 20.62 -5.82 -1.08
C LYS A 236 21.53 -6.86 -0.44
N ILE A 237 20.97 -7.96 0.09
CA ILE A 237 21.76 -9.08 0.60
C ILE A 237 22.54 -9.74 -0.54
N VAL A 238 21.90 -9.96 -1.69
CA VAL A 238 22.58 -10.46 -2.90
C VAL A 238 23.78 -9.58 -3.25
N MET A 239 23.61 -8.26 -3.31
CA MET A 239 24.70 -7.32 -3.59
C MET A 239 25.81 -7.35 -2.53
N SER A 240 25.47 -7.39 -1.24
CA SER A 240 26.46 -7.47 -0.15
C SER A 240 27.28 -8.76 -0.25
N ARG A 241 26.62 -9.92 -0.39
CA ARG A 241 27.30 -11.22 -0.54
C ARG A 241 28.13 -11.31 -1.82
N LEU A 242 27.68 -10.65 -2.87
CA LEU A 242 28.41 -10.58 -4.14
C LEU A 242 29.69 -9.76 -3.99
N ASN A 243 29.65 -8.62 -3.28
CA ASN A 243 30.86 -7.84 -2.98
C ASN A 243 31.82 -8.61 -2.06
N ASP A 244 31.30 -9.25 -1.00
CA ASP A 244 32.09 -10.11 -0.08
C ASP A 244 32.78 -11.26 -0.84
N PHE A 245 32.11 -11.81 -1.86
CA PHE A 245 32.67 -12.85 -2.73
C PHE A 245 33.87 -12.33 -3.55
N VAL A 246 33.83 -11.08 -4.03
CA VAL A 246 34.95 -10.47 -4.78
C VAL A 246 36.15 -10.23 -3.88
N GLU A 247 35.93 -9.61 -2.73
CA GLU A 247 36.99 -9.25 -1.78
C GLU A 247 37.70 -10.47 -1.19
N ASN A 248 36.95 -11.56 -0.97
CA ASN A 248 37.45 -12.80 -0.38
C ASN A 248 37.65 -13.95 -1.39
N SER A 249 37.96 -13.61 -2.65
CA SER A 249 38.19 -14.58 -3.74
C SER A 249 39.45 -15.45 -3.58
N VAL A 250 40.19 -15.30 -2.49
CA VAL A 250 41.36 -16.12 -2.12
C VAL A 250 40.90 -17.43 -1.45
N GLY A 251 40.47 -18.41 -2.26
CA GLY A 251 40.00 -19.72 -1.76
C GLY A 251 40.17 -20.84 -2.79
N THR A 252 39.89 -22.09 -2.39
CA THR A 252 39.90 -23.22 -3.33
C THR A 252 38.71 -23.15 -4.27
N ASP A 253 38.90 -23.54 -5.53
CA ASP A 253 37.90 -23.45 -6.61
C ASP A 253 36.50 -24.00 -6.21
N LYS A 254 36.47 -25.16 -5.53
CA LYS A 254 35.22 -25.76 -5.02
C LYS A 254 34.46 -24.88 -4.02
N THR A 255 35.17 -24.17 -3.14
CA THR A 255 34.54 -23.29 -2.13
C THR A 255 33.97 -22.02 -2.77
N LEU A 256 34.65 -21.47 -3.79
CA LEU A 256 34.13 -20.33 -4.54
C LEU A 256 32.89 -20.72 -5.37
N THR A 257 32.91 -21.86 -6.05
CA THR A 257 31.75 -22.32 -6.83
C THR A 257 30.52 -22.54 -5.94
N SER A 258 30.70 -23.10 -4.74
CA SER A 258 29.60 -23.27 -3.77
C SER A 258 29.02 -21.92 -3.33
N LYS A 259 29.88 -20.97 -2.95
CA LYS A 259 29.44 -19.61 -2.52
C LYS A 259 28.71 -18.87 -3.63
N LEU A 260 29.23 -18.92 -4.86
CA LEU A 260 28.56 -18.30 -6.01
C LEU A 260 27.22 -18.96 -6.30
N GLY A 261 27.13 -20.28 -6.19
CA GLY A 261 25.86 -21.02 -6.30
C GLY A 261 24.82 -20.55 -5.28
N GLU A 262 25.21 -20.31 -4.04
CA GLU A 262 24.32 -19.75 -3.00
C GLU A 262 23.84 -18.34 -3.33
N ILE A 263 24.70 -17.49 -3.91
CA ILE A 263 24.33 -16.13 -4.32
C ILE A 263 23.34 -16.17 -5.49
N VAL A 264 23.58 -17.06 -6.47
CA VAL A 264 22.69 -17.27 -7.61
C VAL A 264 21.31 -17.78 -7.15
N ASP A 265 21.25 -18.77 -6.23
CA ASP A 265 19.98 -19.23 -5.65
C ASP A 265 19.25 -18.09 -4.91
N LEU A 266 19.98 -17.31 -4.12
CA LEU A 266 19.41 -16.18 -3.39
C LEU A 266 18.81 -15.13 -4.34
N HIS A 267 19.53 -14.78 -5.41
CA HIS A 267 19.05 -13.83 -6.42
C HIS A 267 17.82 -14.38 -7.15
N PHE A 268 17.86 -15.64 -7.56
CA PHE A 268 16.73 -16.30 -8.22
C PHE A 268 15.47 -16.31 -7.33
N ARG A 269 15.61 -16.62 -6.04
CA ARG A 269 14.49 -16.56 -5.08
C ARG A 269 13.94 -15.14 -4.91
N ALA A 270 14.82 -14.13 -4.84
CA ALA A 270 14.41 -12.73 -4.74
C ALA A 270 13.63 -12.28 -5.99
N LEU A 271 14.07 -12.68 -7.19
CA LEU A 271 13.36 -12.39 -8.44
C LEU A 271 12.01 -13.12 -8.51
N GLN A 272 11.95 -14.40 -8.15
CA GLN A 272 10.67 -15.12 -8.07
C GLN A 272 9.70 -14.46 -7.09
N PHE A 273 10.21 -13.97 -5.96
CA PHE A 273 9.39 -13.24 -5.00
C PHE A 273 8.88 -11.93 -5.58
N ALA A 274 9.72 -11.16 -6.29
CA ALA A 274 9.30 -9.94 -6.97
C ALA A 274 8.22 -10.19 -8.04
N VAL A 275 8.30 -11.27 -8.82
CA VAL A 275 7.25 -11.66 -9.78
C VAL A 275 5.93 -11.98 -9.06
N LYS A 276 5.99 -12.65 -7.91
CA LYS A 276 4.80 -12.90 -7.08
C LYS A 276 4.19 -11.61 -6.53
N ILE A 277 5.02 -10.63 -6.16
CA ILE A 277 4.59 -9.30 -5.70
C ILE A 277 3.88 -8.56 -6.84
N GLU A 278 4.48 -8.52 -8.02
CA GLU A 278 3.90 -7.87 -9.20
C GLU A 278 2.51 -8.44 -9.47
N GLY A 279 2.40 -9.76 -9.62
CA GLY A 279 1.12 -10.43 -9.89
C GLY A 279 0.10 -10.35 -8.74
N LEU A 280 0.51 -9.96 -7.53
CA LEU A 280 -0.36 -9.74 -6.38
C LEU A 280 -0.85 -8.28 -6.28
N LEU A 281 0.03 -7.32 -6.57
CA LEU A 281 -0.24 -5.90 -6.41
C LEU A 281 -0.79 -5.24 -7.68
N ASN A 282 -0.63 -5.85 -8.85
CA ASN A 282 -0.92 -5.23 -10.15
C ASN A 282 -2.31 -4.54 -10.22
N GLU A 283 -3.38 -5.26 -9.91
CA GLU A 283 -4.75 -4.75 -9.93
C GLU A 283 -5.03 -3.78 -8.77
N ILE A 284 -4.41 -4.00 -7.61
CA ILE A 284 -4.55 -3.10 -6.45
C ILE A 284 -3.93 -1.73 -6.79
N CYS A 285 -2.73 -1.74 -7.37
CA CYS A 285 -2.01 -0.56 -7.85
C CYS A 285 -2.76 0.12 -9.00
N PHE A 286 -3.41 -0.63 -9.88
CA PHE A 286 -4.25 -0.07 -10.94
C PHE A 286 -5.43 0.73 -10.38
N VAL A 287 -6.13 0.16 -9.42
CA VAL A 287 -7.27 0.81 -8.75
C VAL A 287 -6.81 2.03 -7.96
N GLU A 288 -5.65 1.98 -7.31
CA GLU A 288 -5.02 3.13 -6.67
C GLU A 288 -4.69 4.25 -7.67
N PHE A 289 -4.07 3.89 -8.80
CA PHE A 289 -3.65 4.84 -9.83
C PHE A 289 -4.84 5.63 -10.41
N ILE A 290 -5.87 4.92 -10.87
CA ILE A 290 -7.07 5.56 -11.42
C ILE A 290 -7.83 6.32 -10.34
N GLY A 291 -8.03 5.67 -9.19
CA GLY A 291 -8.81 6.24 -8.09
C GLY A 291 -8.19 7.53 -7.53
N CYS A 292 -6.88 7.57 -7.30
CA CYS A 292 -6.20 8.78 -6.84
C CYS A 292 -6.24 9.90 -7.89
N THR A 293 -6.02 9.59 -9.17
CA THR A 293 -6.11 10.58 -10.26
C THR A 293 -7.50 11.25 -10.28
N MET A 294 -8.55 10.43 -10.20
CA MET A 294 -9.93 10.91 -10.23
C MET A 294 -10.31 11.69 -8.97
N ASN A 295 -9.92 11.20 -7.78
CA ASN A 295 -10.21 11.87 -6.50
C ASN A 295 -9.46 13.22 -6.39
N ILE A 296 -8.20 13.31 -6.83
CA ILE A 296 -7.43 14.56 -6.85
C ILE A 296 -8.10 15.59 -7.77
N CYS A 297 -8.54 15.16 -8.96
CA CYS A 297 -9.28 16.01 -9.89
C CYS A 297 -10.56 16.59 -9.27
N PHE A 298 -11.40 15.73 -8.68
CA PHE A 298 -12.65 16.17 -8.04
C PHE A 298 -12.41 17.09 -6.83
N LEU A 299 -11.43 16.78 -5.99
CA LEU A 299 -11.08 17.63 -4.86
C LEU A 299 -10.54 18.99 -5.29
N GLY A 300 -9.73 19.04 -6.35
CA GLY A 300 -9.27 20.30 -6.95
C GLY A 300 -10.43 21.16 -7.44
N TYR A 301 -11.42 20.55 -8.10
CA TYR A 301 -12.66 21.23 -8.48
C TYR A 301 -13.44 21.78 -7.28
N TYR A 302 -13.58 21.00 -6.19
CA TYR A 302 -14.27 21.47 -4.99
C TYR A 302 -13.56 22.64 -4.32
N LEU A 303 -12.23 22.56 -4.23
CA LEU A 303 -11.40 23.62 -3.67
C LEU A 303 -11.61 24.95 -4.40
N ILE A 304 -11.53 24.95 -5.74
CA ILE A 304 -11.72 26.15 -6.55
C ILE A 304 -13.14 26.69 -6.42
N THR A 305 -14.13 25.80 -6.48
CA THR A 305 -15.54 26.19 -6.38
C THR A 305 -15.86 26.85 -5.05
N GLU A 306 -15.28 26.41 -3.94
CA GLU A 306 -15.44 27.07 -2.63
C GLU A 306 -14.74 28.43 -2.59
N LEU A 307 -13.55 28.56 -3.20
CA LEU A 307 -12.80 29.82 -3.25
C LEU A 307 -13.52 30.89 -4.09
N GLU A 308 -14.07 30.53 -5.25
CA GLU A 308 -14.77 31.46 -6.15
C GLU A 308 -16.12 31.94 -5.59
N GLN A 309 -16.80 31.14 -4.75
CA GLN A 309 -18.13 31.49 -4.24
C GLN A 309 -18.13 32.58 -3.15
N GLY A 310 -16.96 33.05 -2.69
CA GLY A 310 -16.83 34.16 -1.72
C GLY A 310 -17.43 33.90 -0.32
N LYS A 311 -18.15 32.80 -0.14
CA LYS A 311 -18.72 32.28 1.12
C LYS A 311 -17.92 31.10 1.64
N SER A 312 -16.61 31.11 1.38
CA SER A 312 -15.72 30.01 1.72
C SER A 312 -15.65 29.84 3.23
N SER A 313 -16.09 28.67 3.72
CA SER A 313 -15.72 28.26 5.07
C SER A 313 -14.24 27.89 5.04
N THR A 314 -13.41 28.64 5.77
CA THR A 314 -11.97 28.35 5.93
C THR A 314 -11.73 26.87 6.24
N ILE A 315 -12.64 26.26 7.01
CA ILE A 315 -12.59 24.86 7.41
C ILE A 315 -12.78 23.91 6.22
N ALA A 316 -13.67 24.24 5.27
CA ALA A 316 -13.87 23.45 4.05
C ALA A 316 -12.64 23.48 3.14
N VAL A 317 -12.04 24.66 2.94
CA VAL A 317 -10.80 24.82 2.17
C VAL A 317 -9.66 24.01 2.79
N VAL A 318 -9.44 24.15 4.09
CA VAL A 318 -8.41 23.39 4.82
C VAL A 318 -8.65 21.88 4.69
N THR A 319 -9.90 21.43 4.81
CA THR A 319 -10.27 20.02 4.66
C THR A 319 -9.93 19.49 3.26
N TYR A 320 -10.30 20.22 2.20
CA TYR A 320 -10.01 19.79 0.82
C TYR A 320 -8.52 19.79 0.51
N LEU A 321 -7.76 20.80 0.96
CA LEU A 321 -6.30 20.81 0.83
C LEU A 321 -5.68 19.59 1.50
N PHE A 322 -6.10 19.29 2.73
CA PHE A 322 -5.59 18.13 3.47
C PHE A 322 -5.90 16.80 2.76
N LEU A 323 -7.10 16.66 2.19
CA LEU A 323 -7.45 15.49 1.40
C LEU A 323 -6.61 15.36 0.12
N ILE A 324 -6.40 16.46 -0.62
CA ILE A 324 -5.54 16.47 -1.82
C ILE A 324 -4.12 16.02 -1.46
N THR A 325 -3.56 16.58 -0.39
CA THR A 325 -2.26 16.16 0.14
C THR A 325 -2.26 14.67 0.48
N SER A 326 -3.30 14.17 1.15
CA SER A 326 -3.41 12.77 1.54
C SER A 326 -3.43 11.81 0.34
N PHE A 327 -4.25 12.09 -0.67
CA PHE A 327 -4.30 11.27 -1.89
C PHE A 327 -3.00 11.35 -2.70
N THR A 328 -2.38 12.53 -2.74
CA THR A 328 -1.09 12.73 -3.42
C THR A 328 0.03 11.91 -2.75
N PHE A 329 0.12 11.94 -1.42
CA PHE A 329 1.07 11.12 -0.68
C PHE A 329 0.80 9.63 -0.87
N ASN A 330 -0.47 9.22 -0.94
CA ASN A 330 -0.81 7.82 -1.15
C ASN A 330 -0.25 7.31 -2.48
N ILE A 331 -0.55 7.96 -3.61
CA ILE A 331 -0.02 7.54 -4.91
C ILE A 331 1.51 7.69 -4.99
N PHE A 332 2.08 8.72 -4.35
CA PHE A 332 3.52 8.89 -4.25
C PHE A 332 4.20 7.70 -3.59
N ILE A 333 3.63 7.16 -2.50
CA ILE A 333 4.17 5.99 -1.81
C ILE A 333 4.26 4.78 -2.75
N TYR A 334 3.21 4.49 -3.52
CA TYR A 334 3.23 3.38 -4.48
C TYR A 334 4.28 3.57 -5.57
N CYS A 335 4.39 4.78 -6.12
CA CYS A 335 5.43 5.09 -7.11
C CYS A 335 6.83 5.01 -6.51
N HIS A 336 7.02 5.45 -5.26
CA HIS A 336 8.30 5.41 -4.56
C HIS A 336 8.77 3.97 -4.29
N ILE A 337 7.89 3.09 -3.80
CA ILE A 337 8.27 1.69 -3.57
C ILE A 337 8.52 0.94 -4.89
N GLY A 338 7.75 1.25 -5.95
CA GLY A 338 7.97 0.68 -7.28
C GLY A 338 9.32 1.09 -7.87
N GLU A 339 9.64 2.38 -7.80
CA GLU A 339 10.94 2.91 -8.23
C GLU A 339 12.09 2.30 -7.42
N LEU A 340 11.95 2.20 -6.10
CA LEU A 340 12.98 1.64 -5.25
C LEU A 340 13.29 0.19 -5.63
N LEU A 341 12.26 -0.62 -5.90
CA LEU A 341 12.45 -2.02 -6.32
C LEU A 341 13.16 -2.11 -7.67
N ASN A 342 12.72 -1.32 -8.64
CA ASN A 342 13.35 -1.25 -9.97
C ASN A 342 14.83 -0.86 -9.87
N GLN A 343 15.14 0.15 -9.05
CA GLN A 343 16.52 0.58 -8.81
C GLN A 343 17.37 -0.49 -8.15
N GLN A 344 16.85 -1.20 -7.14
CA GLN A 344 17.60 -2.30 -6.52
C GLN A 344 17.83 -3.45 -7.52
N GLY A 345 16.83 -3.79 -8.35
CA GLY A 345 16.98 -4.82 -9.39
C GLY A 345 18.09 -4.49 -10.38
N LYS A 346 18.09 -3.27 -10.94
CA LYS A 346 19.15 -2.80 -11.85
C LYS A 346 20.52 -2.80 -11.19
N LYS A 347 20.59 -2.39 -9.92
CA LYS A 347 21.86 -2.29 -9.19
C LYS A 347 22.53 -3.65 -8.99
N VAL A 348 21.77 -4.74 -8.84
CA VAL A 348 22.34 -6.10 -8.79
C VAL A 348 23.14 -6.41 -10.06
N GLY A 349 22.60 -6.07 -11.23
CA GLY A 349 23.28 -6.28 -12.51
C GLY A 349 24.54 -5.42 -12.65
N THR A 350 24.48 -4.15 -12.24
CA THR A 350 25.66 -3.28 -12.22
C THR A 350 26.74 -3.81 -11.27
N THR A 351 26.37 -4.23 -10.06
CA THR A 351 27.34 -4.82 -9.11
C THR A 351 27.98 -6.09 -9.65
N ALA A 352 27.20 -6.95 -10.31
CA ALA A 352 27.71 -8.16 -10.96
C ALA A 352 28.66 -7.88 -12.11
N TYR A 353 28.36 -6.83 -12.90
CA TYR A 353 29.19 -6.43 -14.03
C TYR A 353 30.54 -5.85 -13.58
N MET A 354 30.56 -5.13 -12.47
CA MET A 354 31.78 -4.49 -11.92
C MET A 354 32.74 -5.48 -11.22
N ILE A 355 32.43 -6.78 -11.22
CA ILE A 355 33.33 -7.80 -10.69
C ILE A 355 34.46 -8.05 -11.67
N ASN A 356 35.69 -8.25 -11.17
CA ASN A 356 36.84 -8.68 -11.97
C ASN A 356 36.68 -10.14 -12.43
N TRP A 357 35.72 -10.38 -13.32
CA TRP A 357 35.32 -11.71 -13.79
C TRP A 357 36.46 -12.46 -14.49
N TYR A 358 37.44 -11.73 -15.02
CA TYR A 358 38.65 -12.29 -15.66
C TYR A 358 39.64 -12.90 -14.66
N GLU A 359 39.52 -12.58 -13.37
CA GLU A 359 40.35 -13.15 -12.28
C GLU A 359 39.72 -14.42 -11.69
N LEU A 360 38.49 -14.75 -12.08
CA LEU A 360 37.75 -15.90 -11.56
C LEU A 360 38.07 -17.19 -12.33
N PRO A 361 38.17 -18.35 -11.65
CA PRO A 361 38.25 -19.66 -12.30
C PRO A 361 37.06 -19.89 -13.25
N GLY A 362 37.29 -20.58 -14.37
CA GLY A 362 36.30 -20.71 -15.47
C GLY A 362 34.90 -21.22 -15.07
N LYS A 363 34.79 -22.09 -14.04
CA LYS A 363 33.48 -22.54 -13.53
C LYS A 363 32.69 -21.45 -12.80
N ASN A 364 33.38 -20.47 -12.21
CA ASN A 364 32.76 -19.34 -11.51
C ASN A 364 32.31 -18.26 -12.50
N ALA A 365 32.98 -18.14 -13.66
CA ALA A 365 32.55 -17.25 -14.73
C ALA A 365 31.13 -17.61 -15.24
N SER A 366 30.79 -18.90 -15.36
CA SER A 366 29.45 -19.33 -15.77
C SER A 366 28.34 -18.91 -14.79
N GLY A 367 28.60 -18.97 -13.47
CA GLY A 367 27.63 -18.52 -12.46
C GLY A 367 27.38 -17.01 -12.52
N LEU A 368 28.42 -16.23 -12.83
CA LEU A 368 28.30 -14.79 -13.01
C LEU A 368 27.49 -14.42 -14.27
N ILE A 369 27.68 -15.16 -15.37
CA ILE A 369 26.88 -14.99 -16.60
C ILE A 369 25.40 -15.23 -16.30
N ILE A 370 25.06 -16.28 -15.54
CA ILE A 370 23.67 -16.55 -15.13
C ILE A 370 23.14 -15.37 -14.28
N LEU A 371 23.94 -14.86 -13.34
CA LEU A 371 23.54 -13.74 -12.49
C LEU A 371 23.29 -12.46 -13.30
N LEU A 372 24.14 -12.16 -14.28
CA LEU A 372 23.97 -11.05 -15.23
C LEU A 372 22.72 -11.24 -16.09
N ALA A 373 22.53 -12.43 -16.67
CA ALA A 373 21.36 -12.75 -17.47
C ALA A 373 20.05 -12.58 -16.68
N MET A 374 20.02 -13.05 -15.42
CA MET A 374 18.87 -12.86 -14.53
C MET A 374 18.66 -11.39 -14.15
N SER A 375 19.72 -10.60 -13.98
CA SER A 375 19.61 -9.17 -13.64
C SER A 375 19.03 -8.31 -14.75
N ASN A 376 19.08 -8.79 -16.00
CA ASN A 376 18.41 -8.16 -17.14
C ASN A 376 16.89 -8.36 -17.12
N CYS A 377 16.35 -9.25 -16.27
CA CYS A 377 14.92 -9.36 -16.06
C CYS A 377 14.41 -8.14 -15.28
N PRO A 378 13.47 -7.35 -15.83
CA PRO A 378 12.98 -6.15 -15.18
C PRO A 378 12.25 -6.51 -13.87
N VAL A 379 12.68 -5.90 -12.77
CA VAL A 379 12.03 -6.03 -11.45
C VAL A 379 11.14 -4.83 -11.23
N THR A 380 10.03 -4.76 -11.95
CA THR A 380 9.10 -3.62 -11.92
C THR A 380 7.73 -4.02 -11.37
N ILE A 381 7.08 -3.07 -10.70
CA ILE A 381 5.67 -3.21 -10.30
C ILE A 381 4.86 -2.41 -11.31
N THR A 382 3.87 -3.05 -11.92
CA THR A 382 2.99 -2.41 -12.90
C THR A 382 1.60 -2.14 -12.31
N ALA A 383 0.94 -1.12 -12.84
CA ALA A 383 -0.47 -0.84 -12.65
C ALA A 383 -1.23 -1.32 -13.90
N GLY A 384 -2.02 -2.39 -13.75
CA GLY A 384 -2.86 -2.96 -14.80
C GLY A 384 -2.09 -3.57 -15.96
N LYS A 385 -0.80 -3.92 -15.80
CA LYS A 385 0.15 -4.24 -16.89
C LYS A 385 0.33 -3.14 -17.95
N MET A 386 -0.17 -1.93 -17.68
CA MET A 386 -0.12 -0.83 -18.64
C MET A 386 0.96 0.19 -18.29
N VAL A 387 1.16 0.46 -17.00
CA VAL A 387 2.05 1.53 -16.54
C VAL A 387 2.97 1.04 -15.44
N GLU A 388 4.27 1.25 -15.58
CA GLU A 388 5.24 0.96 -14.52
C GLU A 388 5.16 2.01 -13.41
N LEU A 389 5.16 1.57 -12.14
CA LEU A 389 5.18 2.48 -11.00
C LEU A 389 6.57 3.10 -10.84
N SER A 390 6.68 4.40 -11.11
CA SER A 390 7.91 5.17 -11.07
C SER A 390 7.63 6.64 -10.71
N TYR A 391 8.67 7.43 -10.45
CA TYR A 391 8.49 8.87 -10.27
C TYR A 391 7.94 9.57 -11.52
N ALA A 392 8.28 9.09 -12.72
CA ALA A 392 7.72 9.62 -13.96
C ALA A 392 6.20 9.42 -14.02
N THR A 393 5.74 8.23 -13.63
CA THR A 393 4.32 7.90 -13.55
C THR A 393 3.59 8.76 -12.52
N PHE A 394 4.21 9.06 -11.38
CA PHE A 394 3.65 10.00 -10.39
C PHE A 394 3.43 11.40 -10.99
N CYS A 395 4.43 11.94 -11.70
CA CYS A 395 4.29 13.22 -12.39
C CYS A 395 3.17 13.19 -13.45
N ASN A 396 3.03 12.08 -14.17
CA ASN A 396 1.94 11.90 -15.13
C ASN A 396 0.57 11.90 -14.45
N VAL A 397 0.41 11.24 -13.30
CA VAL A 397 -0.84 11.29 -12.50
C VAL A 397 -1.23 12.72 -12.17
N LEU A 398 -0.29 13.52 -11.66
CA LEU A 398 -0.57 14.91 -11.29
C LEU A 398 -0.93 15.78 -12.50
N LYS A 399 -0.19 15.63 -13.61
CA LYS A 399 -0.48 16.33 -14.87
C LYS A 399 -1.86 15.95 -15.40
N THR A 400 -2.18 14.67 -15.43
CA THR A 400 -3.48 14.16 -15.89
C THR A 400 -4.62 14.62 -15.00
N ALA A 401 -4.46 14.59 -13.67
CA ALA A 401 -5.45 15.13 -12.74
C ALA A 401 -5.69 16.64 -12.94
N MET A 402 -4.63 17.41 -13.18
CA MET A 402 -4.74 18.85 -13.46
C MET A 402 -5.39 19.13 -14.83
N ALA A 403 -5.09 18.32 -15.85
CA ALA A 403 -5.71 18.42 -17.17
C ALA A 403 -7.23 18.14 -17.10
N TYR A 404 -7.62 17.04 -16.44
CA TYR A 404 -9.04 16.73 -16.22
C TYR A 404 -9.73 17.79 -15.37
N PHE A 405 -9.05 18.33 -14.36
CA PHE A 405 -9.57 19.45 -13.57
C PHE A 405 -9.86 20.68 -14.46
N ASN A 406 -8.95 21.05 -15.35
CA ASN A 406 -9.14 22.18 -16.27
C ASN A 406 -10.30 21.95 -17.24
N LEU A 407 -10.46 20.72 -17.75
CA LEU A 407 -11.62 20.34 -18.56
C LEU A 407 -12.93 20.48 -17.77
N LEU A 408 -12.95 19.95 -16.53
CA LEU A 408 -14.10 20.05 -15.63
C LEU A 408 -14.47 21.52 -15.36
N LYS A 409 -13.46 22.38 -15.18
CA LYS A 409 -13.64 23.82 -15.02
C LYS A 409 -14.30 24.41 -16.26
N SER A 410 -13.72 24.21 -17.45
CA SER A 410 -14.22 24.80 -18.70
C SER A 410 -15.63 24.37 -19.10
N VAL A 411 -16.09 23.19 -18.69
CA VAL A 411 -17.42 22.68 -19.07
C VAL A 411 -18.52 23.21 -18.13
N ILE A 412 -18.18 23.62 -16.91
CA ILE A 412 -19.15 23.80 -15.81
C ILE A 412 -19.12 25.21 -15.19
N LEU A 413 -17.98 25.89 -15.28
CA LEU A 413 -17.81 27.31 -14.99
C LEU A 413 -17.78 28.06 -16.33
#